data_AF-A0A2V9DMG5-F1
#
_entry.id   AF-A0A2V9DMG5-F1
#
_cell.length_a   1.000
_cell.length_b   1.000
_cell.length_c   1.000
_cell.angle_alpha   90.00
_cell.angle_beta   90.00
_cell.angle_gamma   90.00
#
_symmetry.space_group_name_H-M   'P 1'
#
loop_
_entity.id
_entity.type
_entity.pdbx_description
1 polymer ?
#
loop_
_entity_poly.entity_id
_entity_poly.type
_entity_poly.pdbx_seq_one_letter_code
_entity_poly.pdbx_strand_id
1 'polypeptide(L)'
;MSEEAFKNVQVLRGISVDQFLGTMGFFAASLSLNCTDCHTAESGGSWARYADDTPLKNTARRMVVMVNSINKADFGGERKVTCYTCHRGSQRPEVTPSLAEQYGTPPPEDPDKIEILNANGANQPSAEQILDKYIQALGGAQQLAKLTSFVAKGTYTGFDTDFAKVPVDIYAQAPGRRTTVVHTLAGDNTTTYDGQQAWVAAVDKPVPLMPLTGGDLEGARA
;
A
#
# COMPACT_ATOMS: atom_id res chain seq x y z
N MET A 1 -16.64 -0.26 8.54
CA MET A 1 -15.79 -1.47 8.32
C MET A 1 -15.98 -2.00 6.90
N SER A 2 -15.13 -2.93 6.45
CA SER A 2 -15.15 -3.46 5.08
C SER A 2 -16.50 -4.06 4.68
N GLU A 3 -17.15 -4.84 5.55
CA GLU A 3 -18.44 -5.48 5.29
C GLU A 3 -19.65 -4.52 5.27
N GLU A 4 -19.47 -3.30 5.79
CA GLU A 4 -20.48 -2.25 5.75
C GLU A 4 -20.34 -1.43 4.47
N ALA A 5 -19.10 -1.18 4.04
CA ALA A 5 -18.79 -0.41 2.84
C ALA A 5 -18.96 -1.22 1.54
N PHE A 6 -18.66 -2.53 1.58
CA PHE A 6 -18.65 -3.39 0.40
C PHE A 6 -19.65 -4.53 0.51
N LYS A 7 -20.21 -4.92 -0.64
CA LYS A 7 -21.11 -6.08 -0.75
C LYS A 7 -20.33 -7.38 -0.89
N ASN A 8 -20.88 -8.47 -0.36
CA ASN A 8 -20.37 -9.84 -0.50
C ASN A 8 -18.95 -10.06 0.08
N VAL A 9 -18.64 -9.39 1.20
CA VAL A 9 -17.45 -9.64 2.02
C VAL A 9 -17.72 -10.82 2.96
N GLN A 10 -17.02 -11.93 2.75
CA GLN A 10 -17.24 -13.19 3.49
C GLN A 10 -16.11 -13.52 4.46
N VAL A 11 -14.85 -13.34 4.05
CA VAL A 11 -13.67 -13.77 4.85
C VAL A 11 -12.95 -12.57 5.49
N LEU A 12 -12.70 -11.50 4.74
CA LEU A 12 -11.97 -10.31 5.20
C LEU A 12 -12.90 -9.28 5.86
N ARG A 13 -13.61 -9.70 6.93
CA ARG A 13 -14.55 -8.87 7.70
C ARG A 13 -13.86 -8.24 8.91
N GLY A 14 -14.41 -7.14 9.42
CA GLY A 14 -13.92 -6.46 10.62
C GLY A 14 -12.63 -5.67 10.43
N ILE A 15 -12.17 -5.51 9.19
CA ILE A 15 -11.02 -4.66 8.84
C ILE A 15 -11.52 -3.34 8.25
N SER A 16 -10.66 -2.32 8.29
CA SER A 16 -10.99 -1.01 7.72
C SER A 16 -11.00 -1.04 6.19
N VAL A 17 -11.55 0.00 5.57
CA VAL A 17 -11.74 0.08 4.10
C VAL A 17 -10.39 0.17 3.38
N ASP A 18 -9.48 0.99 3.89
CA ASP A 18 -8.09 1.14 3.44
C ASP A 18 -7.34 -0.20 3.52
N GLN A 19 -7.41 -0.89 4.66
CA GLN A 19 -6.79 -2.21 4.83
C GLN A 19 -7.36 -3.27 3.86
N PHE A 20 -8.68 -3.23 3.63
CA PHE A 20 -9.33 -4.13 2.68
C PHE A 20 -8.84 -3.90 1.26
N LEU A 21 -8.80 -2.64 0.80
CA LEU A 21 -8.32 -2.28 -0.54
C LEU A 21 -6.83 -2.58 -0.70
N GLY A 22 -6.00 -2.28 0.31
CA GLY A 22 -4.59 -2.64 0.34
C GLY A 22 -4.37 -4.15 0.25
N THR A 23 -5.22 -4.94 0.90
CA THR A 23 -5.20 -6.41 0.80
C THR A 23 -5.51 -6.90 -0.62
N MET A 24 -6.45 -6.27 -1.33
CA MET A 24 -6.73 -6.61 -2.73
C MET A 24 -5.55 -6.29 -3.65
N GLY A 25 -4.91 -5.13 -3.45
CA GLY A 25 -3.68 -4.78 -4.16
C GLY A 25 -2.55 -5.78 -3.90
N PHE A 26 -2.40 -6.23 -2.65
CA PHE A 26 -1.41 -7.26 -2.30
C PHE A 26 -1.69 -8.62 -2.95
N PHE A 27 -2.95 -9.02 -3.08
CA PHE A 27 -3.31 -10.24 -3.83
C PHE A 27 -2.96 -10.13 -5.31
N ALA A 28 -3.33 -9.01 -5.95
CA ALA A 28 -2.99 -8.72 -7.33
C ALA A 28 -1.48 -8.80 -7.59
N ALA A 29 -0.68 -8.10 -6.76
CA ALA A 29 0.77 -8.13 -6.83
C ALA A 29 1.36 -9.53 -6.59
N SER A 30 0.77 -10.31 -5.69
CA SER A 30 1.28 -11.64 -5.36
C SER A 30 1.14 -12.66 -6.49
N LEU A 31 0.14 -12.49 -7.36
CA LEU A 31 -0.19 -13.40 -8.46
C LEU A 31 0.15 -12.82 -9.85
N SER A 32 0.67 -11.59 -9.93
CA SER A 32 0.82 -10.81 -11.17
C SER A 32 -0.47 -10.68 -11.98
N LEU A 33 -1.59 -10.47 -11.27
CA LEU A 33 -2.90 -10.22 -11.85
C LEU A 33 -3.30 -8.76 -11.63
N ASN A 34 -4.27 -8.29 -12.39
CA ASN A 34 -4.98 -7.03 -12.14
C ASN A 34 -6.32 -7.28 -11.43
N CYS A 35 -7.01 -6.20 -11.07
CA CYS A 35 -8.30 -6.24 -10.38
C CYS A 35 -9.36 -7.03 -11.18
N THR A 36 -9.48 -6.76 -12.49
CA THR A 36 -10.49 -7.37 -13.37
C THR A 36 -10.18 -8.80 -13.78
N ASP A 37 -8.97 -9.30 -13.56
CA ASP A 37 -8.66 -10.72 -13.76
C ASP A 37 -9.32 -11.59 -12.70
N CYS A 38 -9.34 -11.12 -11.45
CA CYS A 38 -10.03 -11.81 -10.34
C CYS A 38 -11.52 -11.48 -10.29
N HIS A 39 -11.89 -10.25 -10.64
CA HIS A 39 -13.28 -9.78 -10.71
C HIS A 39 -13.82 -9.91 -12.14
N THR A 40 -14.91 -9.21 -12.46
CA THR A 40 -15.46 -9.20 -13.82
C THR A 40 -14.91 -8.01 -14.60
N ALA A 41 -14.92 -8.05 -15.93
CA ALA A 41 -14.48 -6.91 -16.75
C ALA A 41 -15.31 -5.64 -16.48
N GLU A 42 -16.61 -5.80 -16.23
CA GLU A 42 -17.53 -4.70 -15.90
C GLU A 42 -17.20 -4.03 -14.56
N SER A 43 -16.40 -4.68 -13.72
CA SER A 43 -15.94 -4.12 -12.45
C SER A 43 -15.11 -2.85 -12.65
N GLY A 44 -14.35 -2.74 -13.75
CA GLY A 44 -13.58 -1.54 -14.06
C GLY A 44 -14.41 -0.26 -14.25
N GLY A 45 -15.71 -0.40 -14.55
CA GLY A 45 -16.65 0.73 -14.67
C GLY A 45 -17.70 0.79 -13.57
N SER A 46 -17.71 -0.18 -12.64
CA SER A 46 -18.75 -0.26 -11.60
C SER A 46 -18.25 -0.97 -10.35
N TRP A 47 -18.07 -0.19 -9.28
CA TRP A 47 -17.71 -0.72 -7.96
C TRP A 47 -18.70 -1.78 -7.44
N ALA A 48 -19.97 -1.74 -7.86
CA ALA A 48 -20.96 -2.73 -7.48
C ALA A 48 -20.64 -4.13 -8.03
N ARG A 49 -20.02 -4.22 -9.21
CA ARG A 49 -19.68 -5.48 -9.89
C ARG A 49 -18.53 -6.23 -9.23
N TYR A 50 -17.70 -5.55 -8.43
CA TYR A 50 -16.69 -6.22 -7.59
C TYR A 50 -17.32 -7.20 -6.59
N ALA A 51 -18.61 -7.06 -6.27
CA ALA A 51 -19.36 -7.98 -5.41
C ALA A 51 -19.67 -9.32 -6.09
N ASP A 52 -19.69 -9.38 -7.42
CA ASP A 52 -20.02 -10.58 -8.19
C ASP A 52 -19.03 -11.71 -7.87
N ASP A 53 -19.53 -12.95 -7.87
CA ASP A 53 -18.72 -14.13 -7.59
C ASP A 53 -18.10 -14.67 -8.88
N THR A 54 -16.80 -14.91 -8.84
CA THR A 54 -16.03 -15.56 -9.90
C THR A 54 -15.35 -16.81 -9.36
N PRO A 55 -14.95 -17.77 -10.21
CA PRO A 55 -14.18 -18.92 -9.78
C PRO A 55 -12.87 -18.54 -9.06
N LEU A 56 -12.17 -17.52 -9.55
CA LEU A 56 -10.94 -17.02 -8.94
C LEU A 56 -11.19 -16.36 -7.58
N LYS A 57 -12.23 -15.53 -7.45
CA LYS A 57 -12.61 -14.91 -6.17
C LYS A 57 -12.99 -15.95 -5.11
N ASN A 58 -13.74 -16.98 -5.50
CA ASN A 58 -14.09 -18.09 -4.61
C ASN A 58 -12.85 -18.89 -4.19
N THR A 59 -11.89 -19.08 -5.09
CA THR A 59 -10.61 -19.72 -4.77
C THR A 59 -9.79 -18.86 -3.82
N ALA A 60 -9.68 -17.55 -4.07
CA ALA A 60 -8.98 -16.60 -3.21
C ALA A 60 -9.54 -16.62 -1.78
N ARG A 61 -10.87 -16.67 -1.59
CA ARG A 61 -11.49 -16.81 -0.26
C ARG A 61 -10.99 -18.05 0.49
N ARG A 62 -10.88 -19.20 -0.19
CA ARG A 62 -10.35 -20.43 0.40
C ARG A 62 -8.87 -20.29 0.73
N MET A 63 -8.09 -19.64 -0.13
CA MET A 63 -6.66 -19.39 0.09
C MET A 63 -6.42 -18.48 1.30
N VAL A 64 -7.24 -17.45 1.51
CA VAL A 64 -7.16 -16.61 2.72
C VAL A 64 -7.34 -17.44 3.98
N VAL A 65 -8.35 -18.32 4.02
CA VAL A 65 -8.57 -19.22 5.16
C VAL A 65 -7.38 -20.15 5.36
N MET A 66 -6.83 -20.71 4.29
CA MET A 66 -5.66 -21.60 4.34
C MET A 66 -4.43 -20.88 4.91
N VAL A 67 -4.06 -19.72 4.37
CA VAL A 67 -2.88 -18.97 4.81
C VAL A 67 -3.03 -18.50 6.26
N ASN A 68 -4.21 -18.04 6.66
CA ASN A 68 -4.49 -17.68 8.06
C ASN A 68 -4.36 -18.90 8.99
N SER A 69 -4.79 -20.08 8.53
CA SER A 69 -4.68 -21.32 9.30
C SER A 69 -3.21 -21.73 9.48
N ILE A 70 -2.40 -21.66 8.43
CA ILE A 70 -0.95 -21.93 8.49
C ILE A 70 -0.26 -20.98 9.48
N ASN A 71 -0.47 -19.67 9.34
CA ASN A 71 0.13 -18.68 10.24
C ASN A 71 -0.28 -18.90 11.71
N LYS A 72 -1.54 -19.25 11.95
CA LYS A 72 -2.03 -19.54 13.30
C LYS A 72 -1.44 -20.82 13.88
N ALA A 73 -1.37 -21.89 13.09
CA ALA A 73 -0.92 -23.20 13.54
C ALA A 73 0.59 -23.23 13.80
N ASP A 74 1.37 -22.65 12.89
CA ASP A 74 2.82 -22.88 12.84
C ASP A 74 3.65 -21.66 13.27
N PHE A 75 3.04 -20.46 13.29
CA PHE A 75 3.74 -19.20 13.55
C PHE A 75 3.10 -18.37 14.66
N GLY A 76 2.31 -18.99 15.54
CA GLY A 76 1.69 -18.31 16.68
C GLY A 76 0.69 -17.21 16.30
N GLY A 77 0.20 -17.21 15.05
CA GLY A 77 -0.63 -16.16 14.48
C GLY A 77 0.16 -15.02 13.84
N GLU A 78 1.49 -15.02 13.91
CA GLU A 78 2.30 -14.06 13.16
C GLU A 78 2.21 -14.33 11.65
N ARG A 79 2.11 -13.27 10.86
CA ARG A 79 2.04 -13.35 9.41
C ARG A 79 3.42 -13.59 8.80
N LYS A 80 3.88 -14.84 8.81
CA LYS A 80 5.15 -15.29 8.19
C LYS A 80 4.94 -15.84 6.79
N VAL A 81 3.82 -16.53 6.55
CA VAL A 81 3.41 -17.05 5.25
C VAL A 81 2.42 -16.08 4.62
N THR A 82 2.63 -15.75 3.36
CA THR A 82 1.74 -14.88 2.57
C THR A 82 1.44 -15.52 1.22
N CYS A 83 0.55 -14.92 0.44
CA CYS A 83 0.28 -15.34 -0.94
C CYS A 83 1.57 -15.38 -1.76
N TYR A 84 2.43 -14.36 -1.62
CA TYR A 84 3.70 -14.27 -2.36
C TYR A 84 4.70 -15.38 -2.00
N THR A 85 4.64 -15.94 -0.78
CA THR A 85 5.52 -17.03 -0.36
C THR A 85 5.44 -18.23 -1.31
N CYS A 86 4.24 -18.54 -1.83
CA CYS A 86 4.01 -19.65 -2.76
C CYS A 86 3.85 -19.17 -4.22
N HIS A 87 3.07 -18.10 -4.44
CA HIS A 87 2.75 -17.66 -5.80
C HIS A 87 3.93 -16.99 -6.51
N ARG A 88 4.75 -16.21 -5.79
CA ARG A 88 5.94 -15.54 -6.31
C ARG A 88 5.72 -14.80 -7.65
N GLY A 89 4.56 -14.17 -7.82
CA GLY A 89 4.21 -13.48 -9.07
C GLY A 89 3.66 -14.39 -10.18
N SER A 90 3.29 -15.63 -9.88
CA SER A 90 2.58 -16.53 -10.78
C SER A 90 1.16 -16.82 -10.27
N GLN A 91 0.20 -16.88 -11.18
CA GLN A 91 -1.17 -17.27 -10.85
C GLN A 91 -1.25 -18.67 -10.23
N ARG A 92 -0.35 -19.59 -10.64
CA ARG A 92 -0.26 -20.95 -10.12
C ARG A 92 1.10 -21.15 -9.47
N PRO A 93 1.16 -21.56 -8.19
CA PRO A 93 2.43 -21.88 -7.55
C PRO A 93 3.14 -23.01 -8.29
N GLU A 94 4.42 -22.79 -8.61
CA GLU A 94 5.29 -23.82 -9.15
C GLU A 94 5.73 -24.76 -8.02
N VAL A 95 5.52 -26.07 -8.21
CA VAL A 95 5.86 -27.10 -7.20
C VAL A 95 7.14 -27.86 -7.53
N THR A 96 7.68 -27.65 -8.73
CA THR A 96 8.94 -28.24 -9.18
C THR A 96 9.94 -27.14 -9.49
N PRO A 97 11.16 -27.19 -8.94
CA PRO A 97 12.20 -26.22 -9.25
C PRO A 97 12.57 -26.22 -10.75
N SER A 98 12.81 -25.04 -11.31
CA SER A 98 13.31 -24.89 -12.67
C SER A 98 14.83 -25.01 -12.70
N LEU A 99 15.37 -26.06 -13.33
CA LEU A 99 16.82 -26.18 -13.55
C LEU A 99 17.35 -25.05 -14.44
N ALA A 100 16.51 -24.54 -15.35
CA ALA A 100 16.89 -23.41 -16.21
C ALA A 100 17.08 -22.12 -15.39
N GLU A 101 16.24 -21.88 -14.39
CA GLU A 101 16.43 -20.76 -13.46
C GLU A 101 17.64 -20.99 -12.55
N GLN A 102 17.84 -22.22 -12.06
CA GLN A 102 18.96 -22.57 -11.19
C GLN A 102 20.33 -22.35 -11.85
N TYR A 103 20.46 -22.71 -13.13
CA TYR A 103 21.71 -22.57 -13.89
C TYR A 103 21.75 -21.31 -14.78
N GLY A 104 20.70 -20.49 -14.73
CA GLY A 104 20.60 -19.23 -15.46
C GLY A 104 21.31 -18.07 -14.75
N THR A 105 21.34 -16.91 -15.42
CA THR A 105 21.77 -15.67 -14.77
C THR A 105 20.71 -15.27 -13.74
N PRO A 106 21.07 -15.06 -12.47
CA PRO A 106 20.13 -14.56 -11.47
C PRO A 106 19.48 -13.24 -11.94
N PRO A 107 18.19 -13.01 -11.65
CA PRO A 107 17.58 -11.72 -11.91
C PRO A 107 18.32 -10.64 -11.11
N PRO A 108 18.40 -9.39 -11.63
CA PRO A 108 18.96 -8.28 -10.86
C PRO A 108 18.20 -8.13 -9.54
N GLU A 109 18.92 -7.73 -8.49
CA GLU A 109 18.27 -7.40 -7.22
C GLU A 109 17.30 -6.23 -7.41
N ASP A 110 16.09 -6.41 -6.89
CA ASP A 110 15.10 -5.36 -6.87
C ASP A 110 15.55 -4.28 -5.85
N PRO A 111 15.84 -3.05 -6.30
CA PRO A 111 16.31 -1.98 -5.42
C PRO A 111 15.27 -1.59 -4.36
N ASP A 112 13.99 -1.89 -4.58
CA ASP A 112 12.89 -1.57 -3.68
C ASP A 112 12.49 -2.76 -2.79
N LYS A 113 13.20 -3.89 -2.87
CA LYS A 113 12.98 -5.04 -2.01
C LYS A 113 13.24 -4.66 -0.56
N ILE A 114 12.18 -4.58 0.23
CA ILE A 114 12.28 -4.34 1.67
C ILE A 114 12.84 -5.59 2.34
N GLU A 115 14.11 -5.54 2.71
CA GLU A 115 14.70 -6.52 3.61
C GLU A 115 14.49 -6.07 5.06
N ILE A 116 13.69 -6.82 5.82
CA ILE A 116 13.67 -6.69 7.27
C ILE A 116 14.97 -7.33 7.78
N LEU A 117 16.06 -6.60 7.64
CA LEU A 117 17.31 -6.95 8.27
C LEU A 117 17.07 -6.88 9.78
N ASN A 118 17.33 -7.98 10.49
CA ASN A 118 17.54 -7.88 11.93
C ASN A 118 18.57 -6.77 12.13
N ALA A 119 18.23 -5.75 12.92
CA ALA A 119 18.96 -4.50 13.13
C ALA A 119 20.34 -4.66 13.81
N ASN A 120 21.08 -5.70 13.43
CA ASN A 120 22.37 -6.12 13.96
C ASN A 120 23.47 -6.02 12.90
N GLY A 121 23.29 -5.21 11.86
CA GLY A 121 24.42 -4.69 11.10
C GLY A 121 25.20 -3.74 12.02
N ALA A 122 26.11 -4.28 12.82
CA ALA A 122 26.74 -3.66 14.00
C ALA A 122 27.54 -2.35 13.75
N ASN A 123 27.40 -1.69 12.61
CA ASN A 123 28.12 -0.46 12.23
C ASN A 123 27.34 0.47 11.28
N GLN A 124 26.02 0.31 11.10
CA GLN A 124 25.24 1.27 10.31
C GLN A 124 24.62 2.37 11.19
N PRO A 125 24.58 3.64 10.72
CA PRO A 125 23.88 4.69 11.44
C PRO A 125 22.39 4.38 11.59
N SER A 126 21.80 4.67 12.74
CA SER A 126 20.36 4.56 12.91
C SER A 126 19.61 5.58 12.02
N ALA A 127 18.33 5.35 11.76
CA ALA A 127 17.51 6.30 11.01
C ALA A 127 17.53 7.69 11.67
N GLU A 128 17.49 7.74 13.00
CA GLU A 128 17.60 8.98 13.78
C GLU A 128 18.95 9.66 13.53
N GLN A 129 20.06 8.92 13.53
CA GLN A 129 21.39 9.50 13.27
C GLN A 129 21.50 10.08 11.84
N ILE A 130 20.85 9.46 10.86
CA ILE A 130 20.81 9.97 9.48
C ILE A 130 19.99 11.26 9.42
N LEU A 131 18.78 11.24 9.99
CA LEU A 131 17.89 12.40 10.02
C LEU A 131 18.53 13.56 10.81
N ASP A 132 19.16 13.30 11.96
CA ASP A 132 19.86 14.30 12.76
C ASP A 132 21.00 14.94 11.98
N LYS A 133 21.81 14.15 11.26
CA LYS A 133 22.86 14.69 10.38
C LYS A 133 22.28 15.61 9.31
N TYR A 134 21.17 15.23 8.71
CA TYR A 134 20.49 16.07 7.70
C TYR A 134 19.94 17.36 8.32
N ILE A 135 19.31 17.28 9.49
CA ILE A 135 18.82 18.45 10.25
C ILE A 135 19.98 19.40 10.58
N GLN A 136 21.12 18.88 11.03
CA GLN A 136 22.30 19.70 11.31
C GLN A 136 22.85 20.36 10.04
N ALA A 137 22.92 19.65 8.91
CA ALA A 137 23.36 20.20 7.63
C ALA A 137 22.45 21.35 7.14
N LEU A 138 21.17 21.33 7.49
CA LEU A 138 20.20 22.41 7.21
C LEU A 138 20.24 23.57 8.22
N GLY A 139 21.20 23.59 9.16
CA GLY A 139 21.36 24.65 10.16
C GLY A 139 20.80 24.33 11.55
N GLY A 140 20.45 23.07 11.81
CA GLY A 140 20.03 22.57 13.12
C GLY A 140 18.52 22.68 13.39
N ALA A 141 18.06 21.95 14.40
CA ALA A 141 16.64 21.82 14.73
C ALA A 141 15.96 23.16 15.02
N GLN A 142 16.66 24.11 15.67
CA GLN A 142 16.12 25.44 15.97
C GLN A 142 15.88 26.29 14.72
N GLN A 143 16.69 26.13 13.66
CA GLN A 143 16.46 26.84 12.41
C GLN A 143 15.28 26.24 11.66
N LEU A 144 15.20 24.91 11.56
CA LEU A 144 14.07 24.23 10.93
C LEU A 144 12.75 24.47 11.66
N ALA A 145 12.77 24.55 12.99
CA ALA A 145 11.59 24.84 13.80
C ALA A 145 10.96 26.22 13.52
N LYS A 146 11.68 27.14 12.85
CA LYS A 146 11.12 28.43 12.40
C LYS A 146 10.17 28.27 11.22
N LEU A 147 10.26 27.19 10.46
CA LEU A 147 9.31 26.88 9.38
C LEU A 147 8.04 26.29 9.98
N THR A 148 7.09 27.17 10.31
CA THR A 148 5.81 26.77 10.92
C THR A 148 4.75 26.41 9.90
N SER A 149 4.92 26.79 8.63
CA SER A 149 4.03 26.40 7.54
C SER A 149 4.68 26.61 6.19
N PHE A 150 4.24 25.86 5.18
CA PHE A 150 4.57 26.15 3.80
C PHE A 150 3.41 25.81 2.86
N VAL A 151 3.43 26.47 1.70
CA VAL A 151 2.64 26.08 0.53
C VAL A 151 3.62 25.82 -0.60
N ALA A 152 3.50 24.66 -1.24
CA ALA A 152 4.32 24.28 -2.38
C ALA A 152 3.41 23.88 -3.55
N LYS A 153 3.87 24.19 -4.76
CA LYS A 153 3.29 23.70 -6.01
C LYS A 153 4.35 22.89 -6.74
N GLY A 154 3.95 21.83 -7.42
CA GLY A 154 4.86 20.99 -8.16
C GLY A 154 4.20 20.18 -9.26
N THR A 155 4.94 19.18 -9.75
CA THR A 155 4.45 18.18 -10.69
C THR A 155 4.54 16.82 -10.03
N TYR A 156 3.45 16.07 -10.07
CA TYR A 156 3.36 14.70 -9.61
C TYR A 156 3.24 13.74 -10.80
N THR A 157 3.82 12.56 -10.67
CA THR A 157 3.65 11.43 -11.59
C THR A 157 3.65 10.17 -10.75
N GLY A 158 2.66 9.32 -10.97
CA GLY A 158 2.45 8.09 -10.21
C GLY A 158 1.55 7.13 -10.95
N PHE A 159 1.38 5.94 -10.39
CA PHE A 159 0.49 4.93 -10.96
C PHE A 159 -0.97 5.41 -11.02
N ASP A 160 -1.42 6.14 -10.00
CA ASP A 160 -2.77 6.74 -9.92
C ASP A 160 -3.02 7.84 -10.96
N THR A 161 -1.96 8.37 -11.59
CA THR A 161 -2.07 9.32 -12.71
C THR A 161 -1.78 8.69 -14.07
N ASP A 162 -1.71 7.35 -14.14
CA ASP A 162 -1.23 6.62 -15.32
C ASP A 162 0.14 7.16 -15.81
N PHE A 163 1.00 7.49 -14.85
CA PHE A 163 2.31 8.12 -15.03
C PHE A 163 2.28 9.49 -15.74
N ALA A 164 1.10 10.04 -16.01
CA ALA A 164 0.98 11.40 -16.53
C ALA A 164 1.51 12.40 -15.50
N LYS A 165 2.17 13.44 -16.00
CA LYS A 165 2.62 14.58 -15.20
C LYS A 165 1.43 15.49 -14.93
N VAL A 166 1.02 15.59 -13.67
CA VAL A 166 -0.09 16.43 -13.25
C VAL A 166 0.32 17.45 -12.19
N PRO A 167 -0.38 18.58 -12.04
CA PRO A 167 -0.10 19.53 -10.97
C PRO A 167 -0.36 18.92 -9.58
N VAL A 168 0.45 19.30 -8.61
CA VAL A 168 0.22 19.00 -7.19
C VAL A 168 0.38 20.25 -6.34
N ASP A 169 -0.54 20.46 -5.41
CA ASP A 169 -0.48 21.48 -4.38
C ASP A 169 -0.26 20.81 -3.01
N ILE A 170 0.69 21.31 -2.23
CA ILE A 170 1.02 20.83 -0.89
C ILE A 170 0.90 21.97 0.10
N TYR A 171 0.14 21.74 1.15
CA TYR A 171 -0.05 22.65 2.27
C TYR A 171 0.43 21.93 3.53
N ALA A 172 1.27 22.58 4.33
CA ALA A 172 1.70 22.03 5.60
C ALA A 172 1.72 23.12 6.67
N GLN A 173 1.36 22.73 7.89
CA GLN A 173 1.38 23.57 9.06
C GLN A 173 1.82 22.77 10.28
N ALA A 174 2.78 23.30 11.03
CA ALA A 174 3.21 22.73 12.29
C ALA A 174 2.18 22.99 13.41
N PRO A 175 1.99 22.05 14.34
CA PRO A 175 2.54 20.70 14.33
C PRO A 175 1.70 19.74 13.48
N GLY A 176 2.36 18.99 12.59
CA GLY A 176 1.83 17.76 12.00
C GLY A 176 0.54 17.90 11.19
N ARG A 177 0.26 19.05 10.55
CA ARG A 177 -0.86 19.17 9.59
C ARG A 177 -0.32 19.19 8.18
N ARG A 178 -0.92 18.39 7.30
CA ARG A 178 -0.52 18.33 5.89
C ARG A 178 -1.71 18.00 5.02
N THR A 179 -1.81 18.69 3.88
CA THR A 179 -2.74 18.36 2.80
C THR A 179 -1.96 18.34 1.49
N THR A 180 -2.13 17.26 0.74
CA THR A 180 -1.60 17.11 -0.62
C THR A 180 -2.78 16.94 -1.56
N VAL A 181 -2.88 17.82 -2.56
CA VAL A 181 -3.92 17.80 -3.60
C VAL A 181 -3.25 17.48 -4.93
N VAL A 182 -3.51 16.30 -5.46
CA VAL A 182 -3.04 15.88 -6.79
C VAL A 182 -4.18 16.11 -7.78
N HIS A 183 -3.96 16.95 -8.79
CA HIS A 183 -4.97 17.32 -9.77
C HIS A 183 -5.00 16.31 -10.92
N THR A 184 -5.61 15.14 -10.69
CA THR A 184 -5.65 14.05 -11.69
C THR A 184 -6.64 14.35 -12.82
N LEU A 185 -6.60 13.56 -13.90
CA LEU A 185 -7.56 13.65 -15.00
C LEU A 185 -9.00 13.31 -14.59
N ALA A 186 -9.17 12.48 -13.56
CA ALA A 186 -10.48 12.08 -13.04
C ALA A 186 -11.05 13.10 -12.03
N GLY A 187 -10.24 14.05 -11.57
CA GLY A 187 -10.57 14.98 -10.49
C GLY A 187 -9.47 15.02 -9.43
N ASP A 188 -9.66 15.84 -8.40
CA ASP A 188 -8.68 15.99 -7.34
C ASP A 188 -8.62 14.73 -6.47
N ASN A 189 -7.39 14.26 -6.21
CA ASN A 189 -7.09 13.28 -5.18
C ASN A 189 -6.41 14.00 -4.02
N THR A 190 -7.12 14.13 -2.90
CA THR A 190 -6.69 14.89 -1.73
C THR A 190 -6.37 13.96 -0.57
N THR A 191 -5.12 13.94 -0.12
CA THR A 191 -4.71 13.28 1.13
C THR A 191 -4.51 14.34 2.20
N THR A 192 -5.16 14.19 3.36
CA THR A 192 -5.04 15.12 4.49
C THR A 192 -4.69 14.37 5.76
N TYR A 193 -3.79 14.94 6.56
CA TYR A 193 -3.54 14.60 7.96
C TYR A 193 -3.70 15.87 8.81
N ASP A 194 -4.54 15.83 9.83
CA ASP A 194 -4.92 17.00 10.63
C ASP A 194 -4.14 17.15 11.95
N GLY A 195 -3.14 16.29 12.16
CA GLY A 195 -2.38 16.17 13.40
C GLY A 195 -2.79 14.98 14.27
N GLN A 196 -3.90 14.32 13.97
CA GLN A 196 -4.37 13.13 14.69
C GLN A 196 -4.94 12.06 13.74
N GLN A 197 -5.72 12.48 12.76
CA GLN A 197 -6.42 11.62 11.80
C GLN A 197 -5.97 11.95 10.38
N ALA A 198 -6.05 10.96 9.49
CA ALA A 198 -5.84 11.15 8.07
C ALA A 198 -6.97 10.55 7.24
N TRP A 199 -7.17 11.10 6.05
CA TRP A 199 -8.13 10.60 5.08
C TRP A 199 -7.70 10.93 3.65
N VAL A 200 -8.25 10.16 2.71
CA VAL A 200 -8.16 10.40 1.27
C VAL A 200 -9.55 10.75 0.75
N ALA A 201 -9.65 11.85 0.03
CA ALA A 201 -10.85 12.26 -0.69
C ALA A 201 -10.58 12.24 -2.21
N ALA A 202 -11.28 11.39 -2.94
CA ALA A 202 -11.11 11.27 -4.40
C ALA A 202 -12.35 10.61 -5.03
N VAL A 203 -12.68 11.00 -6.27
CA VAL A 203 -13.93 10.60 -6.95
C VAL A 203 -13.85 9.22 -7.62
N ASP A 204 -12.64 8.73 -7.89
CA ASP A 204 -12.35 7.44 -8.52
C ASP A 204 -12.34 6.28 -7.50
N LYS A 205 -12.46 6.58 -6.20
CA LYS A 205 -12.44 5.59 -5.12
C LYS A 205 -13.84 5.03 -4.85
N PRO A 206 -13.95 3.79 -4.34
CA PRO A 206 -15.25 3.20 -4.02
C PRO A 206 -15.93 3.92 -2.85
N VAL A 207 -15.15 4.50 -1.95
CA VAL A 207 -15.60 5.35 -0.86
C VAL A 207 -14.99 6.73 -1.09
N PRO A 208 -15.78 7.75 -1.46
CA PRO A 208 -15.25 9.06 -1.86
C PRO A 208 -14.46 9.79 -0.77
N LEU A 209 -14.72 9.47 0.50
CA LEU A 209 -13.96 9.96 1.65
C LEU A 209 -13.58 8.76 2.52
N MET A 210 -12.31 8.36 2.46
CA MET A 210 -11.80 7.16 3.11
C MET A 210 -10.83 7.54 4.23
N PRO A 211 -11.15 7.23 5.49
CA PRO A 211 -10.20 7.36 6.60
C PRO A 211 -9.00 6.43 6.39
N LEU A 212 -7.81 6.91 6.76
CA LEU A 212 -6.58 6.10 6.81
C LEU A 212 -6.36 5.58 8.22
N THR A 213 -5.90 4.34 8.33
CA THR A 213 -5.71 3.64 9.61
C THR A 213 -4.39 2.87 9.64
N GLY A 214 -3.94 2.49 10.84
CA GLY A 214 -2.73 1.68 11.01
C GLY A 214 -1.51 2.28 10.30
N GLY A 215 -0.81 1.47 9.50
CA GLY A 215 0.36 1.90 8.75
C GLY A 215 0.10 3.02 7.74
N ASP A 216 -1.10 3.12 7.17
CA ASP A 216 -1.45 4.18 6.22
C ASP A 216 -1.61 5.53 6.95
N LEU A 217 -2.14 5.52 8.18
CA LEU A 217 -2.18 6.70 9.06
C LEU A 217 -0.77 7.11 9.49
N GLU A 218 0.08 6.14 9.84
CA GLU A 218 1.48 6.40 10.19
C GLU A 218 2.25 7.00 9.00
N GLY A 219 2.02 6.49 7.80
CA GLY A 219 2.59 7.03 6.56
C GLY A 219 2.12 8.45 6.26
N ALA A 220 0.83 8.77 6.49
CA ALA A 220 0.28 10.11 6.28
C ALA A 220 0.81 11.17 7.27
N ARG A 221 1.34 10.74 8.42
CA ARG A 221 1.97 11.61 9.41
C ARG A 221 3.34 12.16 8.95
N ALA A 222 4.05 11.41 8.11
CA ALA A 222 5.42 11.71 7.66
C ALA A 222 5.48 12.84 6.62
#